data_AF-A0A969MSX6-F1
#
_entry.id   AF-A0A969MSX6-F1
#
_cell.length_a   1.000
_cell.length_b   1.000
_cell.length_c   1.000
_cell.angle_alpha   90.00
_cell.angle_beta   90.00
_cell.angle_gamma   90.00
#
_symmetry.space_group_name_H-M   'P 1'
#
loop_
_entity.id
_entity.type
_entity.pdbx_description
1 polymer ?
#
loop_
_entity_poly.entity_id
_entity_poly.type
_entity_poly.pdbx_seq_one_letter_code
_entity_poly.pdbx_strand_id
1 'polypeptide(L)' 'MDTQGYEDKVLSGGEKIIKSANVIIIETSFVKLYENQPLFNDIYSKLIEWGFSYAGSLEQLVSPHTGKILQADSLFIKNL' A
#
# COMPACT_ATOMS: atom_id res chain seq x y z
N MET A 1 2.62 -4.53 -14.06
CA MET A 1 1.18 -4.79 -14.14
C MET A 1 0.54 -3.62 -13.42
N ASP A 2 -0.21 -2.78 -14.13
CA ASP A 2 -0.92 -1.66 -13.52
C ASP A 2 -2.12 -2.24 -12.77
N THR A 3 -2.19 -2.02 -11.46
CA THR A 3 -3.13 -2.70 -10.56
C THR A 3 -4.13 -1.74 -9.94
N GLN A 4 -4.23 -0.51 -10.44
CA GLN A 4 -4.98 0.58 -9.82
C GLN A 4 -6.36 0.11 -9.29
N GLY A 5 -6.48 0.00 -7.96
CA GLY A 5 -7.72 -0.40 -7.27
C GLY A 5 -7.89 -1.92 -7.02
N TYR A 6 -6.86 -2.74 -7.25
CA TYR A 6 -6.85 -4.20 -7.03
C TYR A 6 -5.68 -4.67 -6.15
N GLU A 7 -5.07 -3.76 -5.39
CA GLU A 7 -3.89 -4.03 -4.58
C GLU A 7 -4.16 -5.14 -3.54
N ASP A 8 -5.37 -5.20 -2.98
CA ASP A 8 -5.82 -6.23 -2.05
C ASP A 8 -5.84 -7.64 -2.67
N LYS A 9 -6.20 -7.74 -3.95
CA LYS A 9 -6.21 -8.99 -4.72
C LYS A 9 -4.81 -9.44 -5.08
N VAL A 10 -3.91 -8.49 -5.36
CA VAL A 10 -2.48 -8.78 -5.57
C VAL A 10 -1.85 -9.30 -4.29
N LEU A 11 -2.14 -8.67 -3.14
CA LEU A 11 -1.69 -9.17 -1.84
C LEU A 11 -2.21 -10.60 -1.61
N SER A 12 -3.49 -10.83 -1.81
CA SER A 12 -4.12 -12.13 -1.53
C SER A 12 -3.64 -13.25 -2.47
N GLY A 13 -3.37 -12.94 -3.75
CA GLY A 13 -2.81 -13.90 -4.70
C GLY A 13 -1.29 -14.12 -4.55
N GLY A 14 -0.58 -13.15 -3.96
CA GLY A 14 0.87 -13.16 -3.81
C GLY A 14 1.39 -13.49 -2.41
N GLU A 15 0.52 -13.83 -1.46
CA GLU A 15 0.82 -13.91 -0.02
C GLU A 15 2.14 -14.64 0.30
N LYS A 16 2.34 -15.84 -0.26
CA LYS A 16 3.54 -16.64 0.01
C LYS A 16 4.83 -15.93 -0.42
N ILE A 17 4.80 -15.27 -1.58
CA ILE A 17 5.95 -14.53 -2.11
C ILE A 17 6.16 -13.27 -1.27
N ILE A 18 5.09 -12.53 -0.99
CA ILE A 18 5.15 -11.27 -0.24
C ILE A 18 5.67 -11.50 1.18
N LYS A 19 5.21 -12.53 1.88
CA LYS A 19 5.72 -12.90 3.21
C LYS A 19 7.20 -13.30 3.22
N SER A 20 7.78 -13.65 2.07
CA SER A 20 9.22 -13.93 1.95
C SER A 20 10.08 -12.70 1.67
N ALA A 21 9.47 -11.56 1.30
CA ALA A 21 10.19 -10.32 1.01
C ALA A 21 10.73 -9.66 2.28
N ASN A 22 11.88 -8.99 2.18
CA ASN A 22 12.41 -8.14 3.25
C ASN A 22 11.87 -6.70 3.19
N VAL A 23 11.52 -6.24 1.99
CA VAL A 23 11.06 -4.87 1.72
C VAL A 23 9.89 -4.94 0.73
N ILE A 24 8.87 -4.13 0.98
CA ILE A 24 7.73 -3.93 0.10
C ILE A 24 7.63 -2.44 -0.20
N ILE A 25 7.52 -2.10 -1.48
CA ILE A 25 7.08 -0.79 -1.95
C ILE A 25 5.75 -1.02 -2.65
N ILE A 26 4.70 -0.33 -2.21
CA ILE A 26 3.35 -0.51 -2.74
C ILE A 26 2.64 0.83 -2.84
N GLU A 27 1.99 1.09 -3.98
CA GLU A 27 1.12 2.24 -4.14
C GLU A 27 -0.10 2.08 -3.21
N THR A 28 -0.39 3.13 -2.46
CA THR A 28 -1.52 3.16 -1.51
C THR A 28 -2.31 4.43 -1.71
N SER A 29 -3.64 4.33 -1.56
CA SER A 29 -4.54 5.47 -1.68
C SER A 29 -5.07 5.92 -0.32
N PHE A 30 -5.14 7.23 -0.10
CA PHE A 30 -5.67 7.84 1.14
C PHE A 30 -7.11 8.34 0.97
N VAL A 31 -7.61 8.33 -0.27
CA VAL A 31 -8.99 8.66 -0.63
C VAL A 31 -9.51 7.61 -1.61
N LYS A 32 -10.82 7.35 -1.59
CA LYS A 32 -11.45 6.46 -2.58
C LYS A 32 -11.55 7.17 -3.92
N LEU A 33 -10.93 6.60 -4.94
CA LEU A 33 -11.06 7.02 -6.34
C LEU A 33 -11.92 6.03 -7.14
N TYR A 34 -11.97 4.77 -6.71
CA TYR A 34 -12.75 3.71 -7.33
C TYR A 34 -13.62 2.96 -6.30
N GLU A 35 -14.68 2.30 -6.79
CA GLU A 35 -15.52 1.44 -5.98
C GLU A 35 -14.75 0.19 -5.51
N ASN A 36 -14.86 -0.15 -4.22
CA ASN A 36 -14.14 -1.27 -3.58
C ASN A 36 -12.61 -1.17 -3.54
N GLN A 37 -12.03 -0.03 -3.89
CA GLN A 37 -10.59 0.20 -3.76
C GLN A 37 -10.15 0.09 -2.29
N PRO A 38 -9.09 -0.69 -1.98
CA PRO A 38 -8.48 -0.67 -0.66
C PRO A 38 -7.78 0.67 -0.41
N LEU A 39 -7.91 1.19 0.80
CA LEU A 39 -7.20 2.38 1.24
C LEU A 39 -5.93 1.99 2.00
N PHE A 40 -5.08 2.98 2.26
CA PHE A 40 -3.85 2.83 3.02
C PHE A 40 -4.05 2.04 4.31
N ASN A 41 -5.13 2.31 5.06
CA ASN A 41 -5.41 1.61 6.33
C ASN A 41 -5.65 0.10 6.13
N ASP A 42 -6.22 -0.32 5.00
CA ASP A 42 -6.49 -1.72 4.71
C ASP A 42 -5.18 -2.45 4.39
N ILE A 43 -4.34 -1.84 3.55
CA ILE A 43 -3.01 -2.35 3.18
C ILE A 43 -2.08 -2.37 4.39
N TYR A 44 -2.05 -1.27 5.15
CA TYR A 44 -1.25 -1.12 6.37
C TYR A 44 -1.58 -2.24 7.36
N SER A 45 -2.86 -2.42 7.70
CA SER A 45 -3.27 -3.44 8.68
C SER A 45 -2.84 -4.83 8.24
N LYS A 46 -3.03 -5.17 6.95
CA LYS A 46 -2.63 -6.47 6.40
C LYS A 46 -1.12 -6.70 6.44
N LEU A 47 -0.31 -5.69 6.15
CA LEU A 47 1.15 -5.82 6.19
C LEU A 47 1.70 -5.86 7.62
N ILE A 48 1.07 -5.17 8.57
CA ILE A 48 1.37 -5.34 10.00
C ILE A 48 1.10 -6.78 10.45
N GLU A 49 -0.05 -7.36 10.08
CA GLU A 49 -0.37 -8.76 10.37
C GLU A 49 0.64 -9.76 9.77
N TRP A 50 1.30 -9.38 8.67
CA TRP A 50 2.31 -10.21 8.01
C TRP A 50 3.73 -9.98 8.53
N GLY A 51 3.89 -9.21 9.60
CA GLY A 51 5.17 -8.98 10.26
C GLY A 51 6.03 -7.93 9.57
N PHE A 52 5.41 -6.96 8.89
CA PHE A 52 6.10 -5.78 8.38
C PHE A 52 5.83 -4.57 9.26
N SER A 53 6.68 -3.56 9.16
CA SER A 53 6.50 -2.22 9.73
C SER A 53 6.51 -1.17 8.63
N TYR A 54 5.64 -0.18 8.74
CA TYR A 54 5.65 0.97 7.84
C TYR A 54 6.89 1.83 8.09
N ALA A 55 7.64 2.14 7.04
CA ALA A 55 8.91 2.86 7.09
C ALA A 55 8.88 4.22 6.39
N GLY A 56 7.74 4.62 5.81
CA GLY A 56 7.54 5.94 5.22
C GLY A 56 7.00 5.90 3.78
N SER A 57 6.92 7.07 3.17
CA SER A 57 6.53 7.24 1.76
C SER A 57 7.73 7.70 0.94
N LEU A 58 7.93 7.11 -0.25
CA LEU A 58 8.98 7.54 -1.18
C LEU A 58 8.50 8.67 -2.09
N GLU A 59 7.31 8.51 -2.64
CA GLU A 59 6.64 9.51 -3.48
C GLU A 59 5.20 9.72 -3.02
N GLN A 60 4.65 10.90 -3.29
CA GLN A 60 3.28 11.25 -2.93
C GLN A 60 2.60 11.98 -4.08
N LEU A 61 1.39 11.54 -4.42
CA LEU A 61 0.49 12.29 -5.27
C LEU A 61 -0.35 13.20 -4.38
N VAL A 62 -0.27 14.51 -4.62
CA VAL A 62 -0.99 15.52 -3.83
C VAL A 62 -2.02 16.22 -4.71
N SER A 63 -3.21 16.44 -4.16
CA SER A 63 -4.25 17.24 -4.82
C SER A 63 -3.80 18.70 -4.98
N PRO A 64 -3.71 19.25 -6.21
CA PRO A 64 -3.27 20.63 -6.42
C PRO A 64 -4.28 21.66 -5.87
N HIS A 65 -5.53 21.25 -5.66
CA HIS A 65 -6.61 22.12 -5.18
C HIS A 65 -6.70 22.17 -3.66
N THR A 66 -6.35 21.08 -2.97
CA THR A 66 -6.59 20.94 -1.52
C THR A 66 -5.33 20.67 -0.70
N GLY A 67 -4.21 20.35 -1.35
CA GLY A 67 -2.97 19.96 -0.68
C GLY A 67 -3.03 18.59 0.02
N LYS A 68 -4.15 17.85 -0.10
CA LYS A 68 -4.29 16.52 0.49
C LYS A 68 -3.47 15.49 -0.28
N ILE A 69 -2.81 14.59 0.44
CA ILE A 69 -2.20 13.39 -0.14
C ILE A 69 -3.33 12.49 -0.64
N LEU A 70 -3.28 12.13 -1.92
CA LEU A 70 -4.23 11.24 -2.59
C LEU A 70 -3.69 9.82 -2.62
N GLN A 71 -2.41 9.67 -2.96
CA GLN A 71 -1.71 8.39 -3.04
C GLN A 71 -0.25 8.54 -2.60
N ALA A 72 0.37 7.42 -2.23
CA ALA A 72 1.81 7.37 -1.98
C ALA A 72 2.38 5.99 -2.31
N ASP A 73 3.65 6.00 -2.69
CA ASP A 73 4.50 4.80 -2.70
C ASP A 73 4.94 4.51 -1.27
N SER A 74 4.22 3.61 -0.61
CA SER A 74 4.43 3.22 0.77
C SER A 74 5.50 2.16 0.90
N LEU A 75 6.50 2.44 1.74
CA LEU A 75 7.60 1.53 2.08
C LEU A 75 7.27 0.75 3.36
N PHE A 76 7.42 -0.56 3.31
CA PHE A 76 7.32 -1.45 4.46
C PHE A 76 8.57 -2.34 4.56
N ILE A 77 9.05 -2.56 5.78
CA ILE A 77 10.24 -3.37 6.07
C ILE A 77 9.83 -4.52 6.99
N LYS A 78 10.33 -5.72 6.70
CA LYS A 78 10.05 -6.91 7.51
C LYS A 78 10.69 -6.77 8.90
N ASN A 79 9.91 -7.08 9.94
CA ASN A 79 10.40 -7.15 11.31
C ASN A 79 11.37 -8.33 11.42
N LEU A 80 12.54 -8.09 12.04
CA LEU A 80 13.56 -9.11 12.29
C LEU A 80 13.19 -10.01 13.47
#